data_AF-A0A7J8ICE5-F1
#
_entry.id   AF-A0A7J8ICE5-F1
#
_cell.length_a   1.000
_cell.length_b   1.000
_cell.length_c   1.000
_cell.angle_alpha   90.00
_cell.angle_beta   90.00
_cell.angle_gamma   90.00
#
_symmetry.space_group_name_H-M   'P 1'
#
loop_
_entity.id
_entity.type
_entity.pdbx_description
1 polymer ?
#
loop_
_entity_poly.entity_id
_entity_poly.type
_entity_poly.pdbx_seq_one_letter_code
_entity_poly.pdbx_strand_id
1 'polypeptide(L)'
;MLYMKEMRAKVIAECTLKESAAINQILGRRWHALSREEQAKYYELARKERQLHMQLYPGWSARDNYGKKKRRSREKHQESNTDNSLHYS
;
A
#
# COMPACT_ATOMS: atom_id res chain seq x y z
N MET A 1 1.01 5.35 -0.98
CA MET A 1 -0.04 4.40 -1.43
C MET A 1 -1.31 5.19 -1.74
N LEU A 2 -1.68 5.31 -3.02
CA LEU A 2 -2.76 6.17 -3.49
C LEU A 2 -4.14 5.70 -3.00
N TYR A 3 -4.43 4.41 -3.18
CA TYR A 3 -5.68 3.81 -2.68
C TYR A 3 -5.90 4.06 -1.19
N MET A 4 -4.89 3.81 -0.36
CA MET A 4 -4.98 4.08 1.08
C MET A 4 -5.20 5.57 1.37
N LYS A 5 -4.54 6.47 0.63
CA LYS A 5 -4.71 7.92 0.83
C LYS A 5 -6.17 8.35 0.59
N GLU A 6 -6.81 7.79 -0.43
CA GLU A 6 -8.21 8.08 -0.77
C GLU A 6 -9.21 7.38 0.15
N MET A 7 -9.02 6.09 0.44
CA MET A 7 -10.01 5.28 1.15
C MET A 7 -9.92 5.38 2.66
N ARG A 8 -8.78 5.81 3.22
CA ARG A 8 -8.59 5.85 4.68
C ARG A 8 -9.63 6.71 5.38
N ALA A 9 -9.98 7.88 4.83
CA ALA A 9 -11.02 8.73 5.41
C ALA A 9 -12.40 8.08 5.37
N LYS A 10 -12.74 7.37 4.27
CA LYS A 10 -14.00 6.63 4.14
C LYS A 10 -14.08 5.48 5.15
N VAL A 11 -13.00 4.71 5.29
CA VAL A 11 -12.92 3.64 6.30
C VAL A 11 -13.08 4.21 7.71
N ILE A 12 -12.40 5.32 8.05
CA ILE A 12 -12.56 5.98 9.36
C ILE A 12 -14.00 6.46 9.59
N ALA A 13 -14.69 6.92 8.55
CA ALA A 13 -16.08 7.35 8.67
C ALA A 13 -17.05 6.17 8.84
N GLU A 14 -16.77 5.04 8.19
CA GLU A 14 -17.60 3.83 8.23
C GLU A 14 -17.37 2.97 9.48
N CYS A 15 -16.18 3.03 10.10
CA CYS A 15 -15.86 2.27 11.30
C CYS A 15 -15.53 3.18 12.49
N THR A 16 -16.02 2.83 13.68
CA THR A 16 -15.71 3.56 14.93
C THR A 16 -14.27 3.37 15.41
N LEU A 17 -13.49 2.52 14.75
CA LEU A 17 -12.11 2.20 15.08
C LEU A 17 -11.21 3.41 14.80
N LYS A 18 -10.43 3.81 15.81
CA LYS A 18 -9.50 4.93 15.73
C LYS A 18 -8.06 4.46 15.55
N GLU A 19 -7.80 3.16 15.70
CA GLU A 19 -6.47 2.58 15.59
C GLU A 19 -6.01 2.48 14.12
N SER A 20 -4.89 3.14 13.82
CA SER A 20 -4.25 3.12 12.49
C SER A 20 -3.94 1.69 12.00
N ALA A 21 -3.57 0.78 12.91
CA ALA A 21 -3.26 -0.60 12.56
C ALA A 21 -4.52 -1.35 12.06
N ALA A 22 -5.65 -1.22 12.74
CA ALA A 22 -6.91 -1.85 12.35
C ALA A 22 -7.42 -1.28 11.02
N ILE A 23 -7.36 0.05 10.85
CA ILE A 23 -7.71 0.71 9.58
C ILE A 23 -6.85 0.18 8.42
N ASN A 24 -5.54 0.00 8.65
CA ASN A 24 -4.64 -0.55 7.62
C ASN A 24 -4.95 -2.02 7.29
N GLN A 25 -5.39 -2.82 8.26
CA GLN A 25 -5.84 -4.20 7.99
C GLN A 25 -7.09 -4.22 7.10
N ILE A 26 -8.09 -3.39 7.39
CA ILE A 26 -9.30 -3.25 6.58
C ILE A 26 -8.95 -2.81 5.16
N LEU A 27 -8.11 -1.79 5.03
CA LEU A 27 -7.65 -1.29 3.72
C LEU A 27 -6.91 -2.38 2.92
N GLY A 28 -6.10 -3.21 3.58
CA GLY A 28 -5.44 -4.34 2.94
C GLY A 28 -6.44 -5.35 2.40
N ARG A 29 -7.44 -5.74 3.20
CA ARG A 29 -8.51 -6.65 2.76
C ARG A 29 -9.32 -6.07 1.59
N ARG A 30 -9.73 -4.81 1.68
CA ARG A 30 -10.49 -4.15 0.60
C ARG A 30 -9.67 -4.02 -0.68
N TRP A 31 -8.37 -3.74 -0.58
CA TRP A 31 -7.48 -3.70 -1.75
C TRP A 31 -7.44 -5.06 -2.47
N HIS A 32 -7.30 -6.16 -1.73
CA HIS A 32 -7.29 -7.50 -2.31
C HIS A 32 -8.64 -7.93 -2.89
N ALA A 33 -9.74 -7.30 -2.46
CA ALA A 33 -11.08 -7.54 -2.98
C ALA A 33 -11.39 -6.74 -4.26
N LEU A 34 -10.59 -5.74 -4.62
CA LEU A 34 -10.77 -4.97 -5.85
C LEU A 34 -10.53 -5.82 -7.10
N SER A 35 -11.25 -5.52 -8.18
CA SER A 35 -11.01 -6.13 -9.48
C SER A 35 -9.62 -5.76 -10.04
N ARG A 36 -9.15 -6.50 -11.04
CA ARG A 36 -7.86 -6.20 -11.69
C ARG A 36 -7.86 -4.83 -12.35
N GLU A 37 -8.98 -4.43 -12.93
CA GLU A 37 -9.17 -3.15 -13.60
C GLU A 37 -9.11 -1.99 -12.59
N GLU A 38 -9.75 -2.18 -11.42
CA GLU A 38 -9.72 -1.21 -10.33
C GLU A 38 -8.30 -1.06 -9.75
N GLN A 39 -7.58 -2.18 -9.55
CA GLN A 39 -6.18 -2.16 -9.15
C GLN A 39 -5.29 -1.50 -10.22
N ALA A 40 -5.53 -1.78 -11.50
CA ALA A 40 -4.78 -1.24 -12.64
C ALA A 40 -4.81 0.30 -12.67
N LYS A 41 -5.97 0.91 -12.39
CA LYS A 41 -6.10 2.37 -12.25
C LYS A 41 -5.06 2.94 -11.27
N TYR A 42 -4.91 2.31 -10.10
CA TYR A 42 -3.95 2.77 -9.09
C TYR A 42 -2.50 2.51 -9.48
N TYR A 43 -2.21 1.46 -10.23
CA TYR A 43 -0.88 1.22 -10.79
C TYR A 43 -0.49 2.23 -11.86
N GLU A 44 -1.42 2.63 -12.73
CA GLU A 44 -1.18 3.70 -13.71
C GLU A 44 -0.92 5.04 -13.03
N LEU A 45 -1.73 5.40 -12.03
CA LEU A 45 -1.50 6.62 -11.24
C LEU A 45 -0.14 6.58 -10.52
N ALA A 46 0.24 5.44 -9.95
CA ALA A 46 1.54 5.28 -9.30
C ALA A 46 2.71 5.43 -10.29
N ARG A 47 2.56 4.97 -11.54
CA ARG A 47 3.54 5.19 -12.60
C ARG A 47 3.67 6.67 -12.96
N LYS A 48 2.56 7.38 -13.13
CA LYS A 48 2.56 8.83 -13.40
C LYS A 48 3.23 9.62 -12.27
N GLU A 49 2.87 9.35 -11.02
CA GLU A 49 3.48 9.98 -9.84
C GLU A 49 4.99 9.71 -9.78
N ARG A 50 5.43 8.47 -10.08
CA ARG A 50 6.86 8.14 -10.14
C ARG A 50 7.57 8.94 -11.22
N GLN A 51 7.02 9.01 -12.43
CA GLN A 51 7.61 9.77 -13.53
C GLN A 51 7.72 11.26 -13.17
N LEU A 52 6.64 11.84 -12.66
CA LEU A 52 6.62 13.23 -12.21
C LEU A 52 7.65 13.48 -11.10
N HIS A 53 7.74 12.61 -10.11
CA HIS A 53 8.74 12.74 -9.04
C HIS A 53 10.18 12.69 -9.58
N MET A 54 10.45 11.87 -10.59
CA MET A 54 11.78 11.83 -11.21
C MET A 54 12.10 13.09 -12.01
N GLN A 55 11.09 13.72 -12.61
CA GLN A 55 11.25 15.01 -13.30
C GLN A 55 11.46 16.17 -12.32
N LEU A 56 10.66 16.23 -11.24
CA LEU A 56 10.71 17.32 -10.26
C LEU A 56 11.93 17.24 -9.32
N TYR A 57 12.42 16.02 -9.06
CA TYR A 57 13.55 15.79 -8.18
C TYR A 57 14.63 14.94 -8.87
N PRO A 58 15.37 15.52 -9.84
CA PRO A 58 16.50 14.84 -10.47
C PRO A 58 17.53 14.43 -9.41
N GLY A 59 17.97 13.17 -9.44
CA GLY A 59 18.97 12.65 -8.49
C GLY A 59 18.42 12.20 -7.13
N TRP A 60 17.11 12.30 -6.88
CA TRP A 60 16.52 11.79 -5.63
C TRP A 60 16.65 10.27 -5.51
N SER A 61 17.22 9.81 -4.39
CA SER A 61 17.32 8.39 -4.04
C SER A 61 16.55 8.08 -2.76
N ALA A 62 15.77 6.99 -2.78
CA ALA A 62 15.09 6.52 -1.57
C ALA A 62 16.07 6.17 -0.42
N ARG A 63 17.35 5.93 -0.74
CA ARG A 63 18.40 5.62 0.24
C ARG A 63 18.59 6.75 1.26
N ASP A 64 18.39 7.99 0.86
CA ASP A 64 18.58 9.18 1.71
C ASP A 64 17.58 9.20 2.89
N ASN A 65 16.43 8.54 2.75
CA ASN A 65 15.35 8.51 3.75
C ASN A 65 15.24 7.18 4.51
N TYR A 66 15.56 6.05 3.90
CA TYR A 66 15.32 4.73 4.50
C TYR A 66 16.31 4.35 5.62
N GLY A 67 17.49 4.97 5.69
CA GLY A 67 18.51 4.68 6.71
C GLY A 67 18.35 5.41 8.05
N LYS A 68 17.49 6.45 8.12
CA LYS A 68 17.42 7.34 9.31
C LYS A 68 16.45 6.87 10.40
N LYS A 69 15.51 5.97 10.10
CA LYS A 69 14.54 5.45 11.10
C LYS A 69 14.87 4.03 11.51
N LYS A 70 15.00 3.80 12.83
CA LYS A 70 15.17 2.47 13.44
C LYS A 70 13.99 1.57 13.03
N ARG A 71 14.25 0.56 12.21
CA ARG A 71 13.26 -0.47 11.87
C ARG A 71 12.84 -1.16 13.17
N ARG A 72 11.54 -1.21 13.46
CA ARG A 72 11.02 -2.04 14.57
C ARG A 72 11.29 -3.52 14.24
N SER A 73 11.67 -4.29 15.24
CA SER A 73 11.89 -5.74 15.09
C SER A 73 10.62 -6.39 14.55
N ARG A 74 10.76 -7.26 13.54
CA ARG A 74 9.64 -7.95 12.90
C ARG A 74 9.51 -9.32 13.56
N GLU A 75 8.70 -9.43 14.60
CA GLU A 75 8.27 -10.74 15.09
C GLU A 75 7.35 -11.37 14.04
N LYS A 76 7.76 -12.52 13.49
CA LYS A 76 6.96 -13.28 12.52
C LYS A 76 5.81 -13.96 13.27
N HIS A 77 4.61 -13.37 13.24
CA HIS A 77 3.40 -14.17 13.40
C HIS A 77 3.08 -14.80 12.04
N GLN A 78 3.26 -16.11 12.00
CA GLN A 78 3.02 -16.97 10.84
C GLN A 78 1.53 -17.30 10.82
N GLU A 79 0.73 -16.46 10.17
CA GLU A 79 -0.69 -16.77 9.91
C GLU A 79 -0.81 -17.29 8.48
N SER A 80 -1.10 -18.59 8.40
CA SER A 80 -1.34 -19.37 7.20
C SER A 80 -2.57 -18.87 6.43
N ASN A 81 -2.36 -18.41 5.21
CA ASN A 81 -3.35 -18.50 4.13
C ASN A 81 -2.61 -18.46 2.79
N THR A 82 -1.96 -19.59 2.49
CA THR A 82 -1.49 -19.95 1.16
C THR A 82 -2.64 -20.66 0.44
N ASP A 83 -3.41 -19.92 -0.34
CA ASP A 83 -4.04 -20.47 -1.54
C ASP A 83 -4.32 -19.34 -2.53
N ASN A 84 -3.47 -19.21 -3.54
CA ASN A 84 -3.87 -19.27 -4.95
C ASN A 84 -2.61 -19.05 -5.82
N SER A 85 -1.87 -20.14 -6.01
CA SER A 85 -0.83 -20.24 -7.02
C SER A 85 -1.48 -20.61 -8.35
N LEU A 86 -1.59 -19.68 -9.29
CA LEU A 86 -1.72 -20.03 -10.72
C LEU A 86 -0.88 -19.09 -11.59
N HIS A 87 0.30 -19.60 -11.93
CA HIS A 87 0.83 -19.76 -13.29
C HIS A 87 0.44 -18.70 -14.32
N TYR A 88 1.42 -17.97 -14.84
CA TYR A 88 1.39 -17.48 -16.22
C TYR A 88 2.66 -17.97 -16.90
N SER A 89 2.46 -18.82 -17.91
CA SER A 89 3.45 -19.20 -18.92
C SER A 89 3.93 -17.99 -19.72
#